data_AF-A0A2D3WCP3-F1
#
_entry.id   AF-A0A2D3WCP3-F1
#
_cell.length_a   1.000
_cell.length_b   1.000
_cell.length_c   1.000
_cell.angle_alpha   90.00
_cell.angle_beta   90.00
_cell.angle_gamma   90.00
#
_symmetry.space_group_name_H-M   'P 1'
#
loop_
_entity.id
_entity.type
_entity.pdbx_description
1 polymer ?
#
loop_
_entity_poly.entity_id
_entity_poly.type
_entity_poly.pdbx_seq_one_letter_code
_entity_poly.pdbx_strand_id
1 'polypeptide(L)'
;MKRSGFTMIELIFVIVILGILAAVAIPRLAATRDDATISRMSSDVATAVTDFGARFTAQGTWAGNLRDITNVATFEGGAHAMADGDVIHFVDDNNNSCITFTINGTLIDGNLTVGAGADAALPVCAGVNTAVADLIAGSPHLFGGSQVLR
;
A
#
# COMPACT_ATOMS: atom_id res chain seq x y z
N MET A 1 -34.11 -9.44 50.84
CA MET A 1 -33.16 -9.10 49.75
C MET A 1 -33.98 -8.57 48.58
N LYS A 2 -33.93 -7.26 48.29
CA LYS A 2 -34.69 -6.67 47.18
C LYS A 2 -33.84 -6.74 45.92
N ARG A 3 -34.20 -7.63 44.99
CA ARG A 3 -33.71 -7.56 43.62
C ARG A 3 -34.49 -6.45 42.93
N SER A 4 -33.84 -5.32 42.67
CA SER A 4 -34.35 -4.32 41.73
C SER A 4 -34.10 -4.88 40.33
N GLY A 5 -35.19 -5.22 39.63
CA GLY A 5 -35.14 -5.60 38.23
C GLY A 5 -35.06 -4.35 37.36
N PHE A 6 -34.23 -4.39 36.33
CA PHE A 6 -34.17 -3.38 35.29
C PHE A 6 -35.55 -3.26 34.62
N THR A 7 -36.06 -2.06 34.42
CA THR A 7 -37.38 -1.88 33.84
C THR A 7 -37.34 -2.15 32.33
N MET A 8 -38.42 -2.72 31.76
CA MET A 8 -38.49 -2.92 30.30
C MET A 8 -38.33 -1.62 29.52
N ILE A 9 -38.82 -0.50 30.08
CA ILE A 9 -38.72 0.81 29.44
C ILE A 9 -37.28 1.35 29.41
N GLU A 10 -36.47 1.12 30.44
CA GLU A 10 -35.04 1.48 30.41
C GLU A 10 -34.29 0.69 29.34
N LEU A 11 -34.59 -0.61 29.20
CA LEU A 11 -33.94 -1.45 28.19
C LEU A 11 -34.24 -0.94 26.78
N ILE A 12 -35.50 -0.56 26.52
CA ILE A 12 -35.94 -0.03 25.22
C ILE A 12 -35.25 1.32 24.93
N PHE A 13 -35.12 2.20 25.91
CA PHE A 13 -34.47 3.49 25.70
C PHE A 13 -32.97 3.33 25.37
N VAL A 14 -32.29 2.39 26.03
CA VAL A 14 -30.87 2.10 25.76
C VAL A 14 -30.66 1.59 24.34
N ILE A 15 -31.47 0.63 23.86
CA ILE A 15 -31.31 0.12 22.49
C ILE A 15 -31.63 1.18 21.43
N VAL A 16 -32.57 2.09 21.68
CA VAL A 16 -32.88 3.19 20.75
C VAL A 16 -31.70 4.16 20.65
N ILE A 17 -31.10 4.54 21.78
CA ILE A 17 -29.91 5.41 21.77
C ILE A 17 -28.76 4.71 21.06
N LEU A 18 -28.47 3.45 21.38
CA LEU A 18 -27.41 2.68 20.72
C LEU A 18 -27.67 2.54 19.21
N GLY A 19 -28.93 2.39 18.79
CA GLY A 19 -29.31 2.36 17.37
C GLY A 19 -28.99 3.65 16.63
N ILE A 20 -29.33 4.81 17.21
CA ILE A 20 -29.04 6.13 16.62
C ILE A 20 -27.53 6.38 16.55
N LEU A 21 -26.81 6.09 17.64
CA LEU A 21 -25.35 6.25 17.68
C LEU A 21 -24.65 5.34 16.67
N ALA A 22 -25.08 4.08 16.53
CA ALA A 22 -24.52 3.15 15.56
C ALA A 22 -24.76 3.61 14.12
N ALA A 23 -25.96 4.10 13.80
CA ALA A 23 -26.30 4.57 12.46
C ALA A 23 -25.37 5.69 11.96
N VAL A 24 -24.94 6.60 12.84
CA VAL A 24 -24.03 7.70 12.49
C VAL A 24 -22.56 7.28 12.58
N ALA A 25 -22.20 6.39 13.52
CA ALA A 25 -20.82 6.00 13.77
C ALA A 25 -20.26 5.04 12.70
N ILE A 26 -21.06 4.07 12.23
CA ILE A 26 -20.62 3.05 11.26
C ILE A 26 -20.07 3.66 9.95
N PRO A 27 -20.79 4.57 9.24
CA PRO A 27 -20.30 5.10 7.98
C PRO A 27 -19.01 5.92 8.15
N ARG A 28 -18.89 6.65 9.27
CA ARG A 28 -17.68 7.44 9.56
C ARG A 28 -16.47 6.54 9.84
N LEU A 29 -16.66 5.44 10.54
CA LEU A 29 -15.59 4.50 10.85
C LEU A 29 -15.10 3.75 9.60
N ALA A 30 -15.99 3.43 8.66
CA ALA A 30 -15.61 2.83 7.39
C ALA A 30 -14.71 3.77 6.58
N ALA A 31 -15.13 5.02 6.36
CA ALA A 31 -14.33 6.01 5.63
C ALA A 31 -12.96 6.26 6.30
N THR A 32 -12.91 6.34 7.63
CA THR A 32 -11.65 6.55 8.36
C THR A 32 -10.68 5.37 8.22
N ARG A 33 -11.21 4.14 8.09
CA ARG A 33 -10.38 2.95 7.85
C ARG A 33 -9.78 2.98 6.45
N ASP A 34 -10.59 3.29 5.44
CA ASP A 34 -10.13 3.37 4.06
C ASP A 34 -9.05 4.46 3.89
N ASP A 35 -9.27 5.66 4.47
CA ASP A 35 -8.29 6.75 4.48
C ASP A 35 -6.98 6.34 5.17
N ALA A 36 -7.07 5.60 6.27
CA ALA A 36 -5.89 5.10 6.99
C ALA A 36 -5.13 4.06 6.16
N THR A 37 -5.82 3.18 5.43
CA THR A 37 -5.19 2.21 4.53
C THR A 37 -4.50 2.93 3.36
N ILE A 38 -5.15 3.91 2.75
CA ILE A 38 -4.56 4.72 1.67
C ILE A 38 -3.27 5.41 2.14
N SER A 39 -3.29 6.04 3.32
CA SER A 39 -2.11 6.73 3.86
C SER A 39 -0.96 5.79 4.24
N ARG A 40 -1.27 4.58 4.70
CA ARG A 40 -0.25 3.55 5.00
C ARG A 40 0.38 3.07 3.69
N MET A 41 -0.44 2.66 2.73
CA MET A 41 0.03 2.15 1.45
C MET A 41 0.85 3.18 0.68
N SER A 42 0.47 4.46 0.67
CA SER A 42 1.26 5.50 0.00
C SER A 42 2.64 5.70 0.65
N SER A 43 2.71 5.63 1.98
CA SER A 43 3.98 5.71 2.73
C SER A 43 4.86 4.48 2.48
N ASP A 44 4.25 3.30 2.43
CA ASP A 44 4.92 2.04 2.14
C ASP A 44 5.47 1.99 0.72
N VAL A 45 4.72 2.49 -0.28
CA VAL A 45 5.19 2.65 -1.66
C VAL A 45 6.39 3.59 -1.73
N ALA A 46 6.32 4.75 -1.08
CA ALA A 46 7.45 5.69 -1.05
C ALA A 46 8.69 5.07 -0.39
N THR A 47 8.50 4.34 0.71
CA THR A 47 9.56 3.61 1.41
C THR A 47 10.18 2.56 0.50
N ALA A 48 9.36 1.77 -0.21
CA ALA A 48 9.84 0.75 -1.13
C ALA A 48 10.70 1.36 -2.25
N VAL A 49 10.27 2.47 -2.87
CA VAL A 49 11.08 3.18 -3.90
C VAL A 49 12.43 3.61 -3.33
N THR A 50 12.45 4.17 -2.12
CA THR A 50 13.71 4.57 -1.47
C THR A 50 14.61 3.39 -1.15
N ASP A 51 14.04 2.26 -0.72
CA ASP A 51 14.77 1.02 -0.43
C ASP A 51 15.43 0.45 -1.69
N PHE A 52 14.69 0.41 -2.82
CA PHE A 52 15.24 0.00 -4.12
C PHE A 52 16.41 0.90 -4.56
N GLY A 53 16.28 2.22 -4.40
CA GLY A 53 17.35 3.16 -4.73
C GLY A 53 18.57 3.03 -3.81
N ALA A 54 18.36 2.86 -2.51
CA ALA A 54 19.43 2.68 -1.53
C ALA A 54 20.21 1.39 -1.78
N ARG A 55 19.48 0.29 -2.08
CA ARG A 55 20.06 -1.00 -2.41
C ARG A 55 20.90 -0.96 -3.68
N PHE A 56 20.40 -0.31 -4.74
CA PHE A 56 21.17 -0.15 -5.98
C PHE A 56 22.43 0.68 -5.75
N THR A 57 22.33 1.77 -4.98
CA THR A 57 23.48 2.63 -4.66
C THR A 57 24.54 1.88 -3.85
N ALA A 58 24.11 1.01 -2.93
CA ALA A 58 25.01 0.26 -2.06
C ALA A 58 25.70 -0.93 -2.76
N GLN A 59 24.99 -1.65 -3.64
CA GLN A 59 25.49 -2.93 -4.19
C GLN A 59 25.64 -2.93 -5.72
N GLY A 60 25.16 -1.90 -6.40
CA GLY A 60 25.17 -1.80 -7.87
C GLY A 60 24.27 -2.82 -8.57
N THR A 61 23.42 -3.53 -7.83
CA THR A 61 22.53 -4.57 -8.36
C THR A 61 21.32 -4.79 -7.47
N TRP A 62 20.22 -5.22 -8.08
CA TRP A 62 19.04 -5.72 -7.40
C TRP A 62 18.96 -7.25 -7.31
N ALA A 63 20.01 -7.98 -7.73
CA ALA A 63 20.04 -9.42 -7.63
C ALA A 63 19.87 -9.88 -6.16
N GLY A 64 18.91 -10.78 -5.93
CA GLY A 64 18.54 -11.26 -4.60
C GLY A 64 17.03 -11.41 -4.45
N ASN A 65 16.55 -11.59 -3.22
CA ASN A 65 15.12 -11.59 -2.97
C ASN A 65 14.64 -10.16 -2.69
N LEU A 66 13.37 -9.87 -3.01
CA LEU A 66 12.71 -8.61 -2.70
C LEU A 66 12.80 -8.27 -1.19
N ARG A 67 12.74 -9.29 -0.32
CA ARG A 67 12.87 -9.13 1.14
C ARG A 67 14.26 -8.71 1.61
N ASP A 68 15.29 -8.92 0.78
CA ASP A 68 16.65 -8.43 1.04
C ASP A 68 16.79 -6.94 0.67
N ILE A 69 15.80 -6.38 -0.02
CA ILE A 69 15.75 -4.99 -0.46
C ILE A 69 14.81 -4.18 0.42
N THR A 70 13.59 -4.66 0.61
CA THR A 70 12.55 -3.96 1.37
C THR A 70 11.78 -4.93 2.27
N ASN A 71 11.40 -4.47 3.46
CA ASN A 71 10.59 -5.22 4.42
C ASN A 71 9.13 -4.76 4.45
N VAL A 72 8.69 -4.04 3.43
CA VAL A 72 7.29 -3.64 3.25
C VAL A 72 6.43 -4.90 3.00
N ALA A 73 5.36 -5.06 3.76
CA ALA A 73 4.60 -6.31 3.85
C ALA A 73 3.52 -6.48 2.76
N THR A 74 3.26 -5.44 1.97
CA THR A 74 2.17 -5.33 0.99
C THR A 74 2.56 -5.79 -0.41
N PHE A 75 3.72 -6.43 -0.57
CA PHE A 75 4.08 -7.07 -1.83
C PHE A 75 3.44 -8.45 -1.92
N GLU A 76 2.71 -8.66 -3.01
CA GLU A 76 2.07 -9.95 -3.29
C GLU A 76 3.14 -11.04 -3.37
N GLY A 77 2.90 -12.22 -2.80
CA GLY A 77 3.74 -13.42 -3.00
C GLY A 77 5.04 -13.55 -2.18
N GLY A 78 5.35 -12.65 -1.26
CA GLY A 78 6.44 -12.86 -0.30
C GLY A 78 7.85 -12.74 -0.90
N ALA A 79 8.73 -13.71 -0.64
CA ALA A 79 10.12 -13.66 -1.12
C ALA A 79 10.19 -13.91 -2.63
N HIS A 80 10.31 -12.84 -3.41
CA HIS A 80 10.46 -12.88 -4.87
C HIS A 80 11.90 -12.69 -5.29
N ALA A 81 12.43 -13.59 -6.12
CA ALA A 81 13.75 -13.44 -6.70
C ALA A 81 13.70 -12.38 -7.80
N MET A 82 14.45 -11.30 -7.62
CA MET A 82 14.46 -10.15 -8.53
C MET A 82 15.15 -10.55 -9.84
N ALA A 83 14.42 -10.44 -10.95
CA ALA A 83 14.93 -10.67 -12.29
C ALA A 83 14.65 -9.46 -13.20
N ASP A 84 15.31 -9.44 -14.36
CA ASP A 84 15.06 -8.42 -15.37
C ASP A 84 13.69 -8.63 -16.03
N GLY A 85 12.91 -7.56 -16.16
CA GLY A 85 11.54 -7.60 -16.65
C GLY A 85 10.51 -8.11 -15.63
N ASP A 86 10.91 -8.31 -14.38
CA ASP A 86 9.99 -8.75 -13.32
C ASP A 86 8.99 -7.63 -12.97
N VAL A 87 7.74 -8.03 -12.71
CA VAL A 87 6.64 -7.12 -12.36
C VAL A 87 6.11 -7.53 -11.00
N ILE A 88 6.33 -6.66 -10.03
CA ILE A 88 6.00 -6.92 -8.64
C ILE A 88 4.75 -6.13 -8.28
N HIS A 89 3.75 -6.86 -7.81
CA HIS A 89 2.47 -6.32 -7.44
C HIS A 89 2.49 -5.87 -5.97
N PHE A 90 2.12 -4.62 -5.76
CA PHE A 90 1.83 -4.08 -4.45
C PHE A 90 0.33 -4.10 -4.26
N VAL A 91 -0.10 -4.90 -3.29
CA VAL A 91 -1.50 -5.25 -3.07
C VAL A 91 -2.09 -4.59 -1.83
N ASP A 92 -3.41 -4.43 -1.84
CA ASP A 92 -4.17 -4.07 -0.64
C ASP A 92 -4.41 -5.28 0.28
N ASP A 93 -5.09 -5.05 1.41
CA ASP A 93 -5.46 -6.09 2.39
C ASP A 93 -6.36 -7.20 1.80
N ASN A 94 -6.99 -6.95 0.64
CA ASN A 94 -7.83 -7.91 -0.08
C ASN A 94 -7.10 -8.57 -1.25
N ASN A 95 -5.79 -8.35 -1.37
CA ASN A 95 -4.95 -8.91 -2.42
C ASN A 95 -5.26 -8.36 -3.82
N ASN A 96 -5.77 -7.12 -3.90
CA ASN A 96 -6.00 -6.38 -5.15
C ASN A 96 -4.73 -5.61 -5.53
N SER A 97 -4.30 -5.68 -6.79
CA SER A 97 -3.07 -5.04 -7.26
C SER A 97 -3.29 -3.54 -7.48
N CYS A 98 -2.90 -2.72 -6.50
CA CYS A 98 -3.03 -1.26 -6.60
C CYS A 98 -1.89 -0.61 -7.39
N ILE A 99 -0.66 -1.08 -7.20
CA ILE A 99 0.57 -0.52 -7.81
C ILE A 99 1.44 -1.67 -8.34
N THR A 100 2.14 -1.43 -9.45
CA THR A 100 3.11 -2.38 -10.01
C THR A 100 4.50 -1.75 -10.07
N PHE A 101 5.50 -2.49 -9.61
CA PHE A 101 6.90 -2.14 -9.74
C PHE A 101 7.51 -3.05 -10.80
N THR A 102 7.83 -2.47 -11.95
CA THR A 102 8.49 -3.20 -13.04
C THR A 102 9.97 -2.87 -13.01
N ILE A 103 10.79 -3.91 -12.95
CA ILE A 103 12.25 -3.80 -12.89
C ILE A 103 12.82 -4.01 -14.28
N ASN A 104 13.62 -3.06 -14.74
CA ASN A 104 14.37 -3.15 -15.99
C ASN A 104 15.87 -2.94 -15.71
N GLY A 105 16.70 -3.86 -16.16
CA GLY A 105 18.16 -3.78 -16.06
C GLY A 105 18.72 -4.07 -14.66
N THR A 106 18.38 -5.21 -14.06
CA THR A 106 18.82 -5.68 -12.71
C THR A 106 20.33 -5.59 -12.43
N LEU A 107 21.16 -5.56 -13.49
CA LEU A 107 22.62 -5.68 -13.41
C LEU A 107 23.41 -4.52 -14.05
N ILE A 108 22.77 -3.58 -14.77
CA ILE A 108 23.50 -2.60 -15.60
C ILE A 108 22.95 -1.18 -15.45
N ASP A 109 21.63 -1.00 -15.60
CA ASP A 109 21.00 0.33 -15.63
C ASP A 109 20.11 0.61 -14.42
N GLY A 110 19.68 -0.41 -13.67
CA GLY A 110 18.93 -0.23 -12.41
C GLY A 110 17.72 0.67 -12.58
N ASN A 111 16.88 0.37 -13.57
CA ASN A 111 15.71 1.18 -13.89
C ASN A 111 14.45 0.63 -13.24
N LEU A 112 13.78 1.44 -12.42
CA LEU A 112 12.55 1.08 -11.73
C LEU A 112 11.37 1.86 -12.30
N THR A 113 10.43 1.16 -12.91
CA THR A 113 9.15 1.73 -13.36
C THR A 113 8.08 1.49 -12.31
N VAL A 114 7.43 2.54 -11.83
CA VAL A 114 6.25 2.45 -10.97
C VAL A 114 5.02 2.74 -11.80
N GLY A 115 4.07 1.81 -11.81
CA GLY A 115 2.84 1.88 -12.61
C GLY A 115 1.61 1.62 -11.77
N ALA A 116 0.45 1.98 -12.32
CA ALA A 116 -0.83 1.60 -11.74
C ALA A 116 -1.09 0.10 -11.97
N GLY A 117 -1.53 -0.61 -10.93
CA GLY A 117 -1.87 -2.02 -11.02
C GLY A 117 -3.21 -2.30 -11.70
N ALA A 118 -3.52 -3.59 -11.90
CA ALA A 118 -4.72 -4.03 -12.61
C ALA A 118 -6.04 -3.56 -11.94
N ASP A 119 -6.02 -3.36 -10.63
CA ASP A 119 -7.20 -3.01 -9.83
C ASP A 119 -7.24 -1.52 -9.45
N ALA A 120 -6.56 -0.67 -10.21
CA ALA A 120 -6.46 0.77 -9.97
C ALA A 120 -7.81 1.52 -9.88
N ALA A 121 -8.91 0.92 -10.35
CA ALA A 121 -10.25 1.51 -10.32
C ALA A 121 -10.98 1.33 -8.97
N LEU A 122 -10.50 0.46 -8.07
CA LEU A 122 -11.09 0.29 -6.74
C LEU A 122 -10.85 1.56 -5.90
N PRO A 123 -11.77 1.96 -5.00
CA PRO A 123 -11.69 3.24 -4.29
C PRO A 123 -10.40 3.42 -3.48
N VAL A 124 -9.93 2.35 -2.81
CA VAL A 124 -8.66 2.35 -2.07
C VAL A 124 -7.47 2.46 -3.03
N CYS A 125 -7.41 1.62 -4.07
CA CYS A 125 -6.32 1.66 -5.05
C CYS A 125 -6.29 2.97 -5.85
N ALA A 126 -7.43 3.58 -6.18
CA ALA A 126 -7.52 4.86 -6.85
C ALA A 126 -6.99 5.99 -5.95
N GLY A 127 -7.32 5.94 -4.66
CA GLY A 127 -6.77 6.86 -3.65
C GLY A 127 -5.25 6.72 -3.49
N VAL A 128 -4.73 5.49 -3.49
CA VAL A 128 -3.28 5.24 -3.46
C VAL A 128 -2.60 5.75 -4.73
N ASN A 129 -3.12 5.40 -5.91
CA ASN A 129 -2.57 5.83 -7.21
C ASN A 129 -2.51 7.36 -7.33
N THR A 130 -3.51 8.08 -6.82
CA THR A 130 -3.50 9.55 -6.79
C THR A 130 -2.51 10.09 -5.76
N ALA A 131 -2.39 9.47 -4.59
CA ALA A 131 -1.40 9.86 -3.58
C ALA A 131 0.05 9.64 -4.04
N VAL A 132 0.30 8.65 -4.89
CA VAL A 132 1.63 8.35 -5.45
C VAL A 132 1.76 8.77 -6.93
N ALA A 133 0.90 9.66 -7.41
CA ALA A 133 0.86 10.05 -8.81
C ALA A 133 2.21 10.59 -9.31
N ASP A 134 2.97 11.30 -8.47
CA ASP A 134 4.29 11.82 -8.81
C ASP A 134 5.33 10.69 -9.05
N LEU A 135 5.18 9.56 -8.34
CA LEU A 135 6.03 8.39 -8.51
C LEU A 135 5.68 7.61 -9.78
N ILE A 136 4.40 7.58 -10.17
CA ILE A 136 3.87 6.90 -11.35
C ILE A 136 4.10 7.72 -12.63
N ALA A 137 3.94 9.03 -12.57
CA ALA A 137 4.12 9.95 -13.69
C ALA A 137 5.60 10.19 -14.03
N GLY A 138 6.50 9.78 -13.14
CA GLY A 138 7.94 9.81 -13.37
C GLY A 138 8.34 8.95 -14.56
N SER A 139 9.22 9.49 -15.40
CA SER A 139 10.09 8.67 -16.25
C SER A 139 10.72 7.57 -15.40
N PRO A 140 11.11 6.43 -15.98
CA PRO A 140 11.45 5.28 -15.18
C PRO A 140 12.67 5.66 -14.31
N HIS A 141 12.60 5.37 -13.00
CA HIS A 141 13.54 5.88 -12.01
C HIS A 141 14.91 5.25 -12.28
N LEU A 142 15.81 6.06 -12.85
CA LEU A 142 17.15 5.63 -13.25
C LEU A 142 18.08 5.72 -12.04
N PHE A 143 18.48 4.57 -11.50
CA PHE A 143 19.48 4.51 -10.44
C PHE A 143 20.88 4.18 -10.99
N GLY A 144 20.99 3.72 -12.24
CA GLY A 144 22.24 3.38 -12.93
C GLY A 144 22.31 3.89 -14.37
N GLY A 145 23.43 3.58 -15.04
CA GLY A 145 23.69 3.95 -16.45
C GLY A 145 24.41 5.29 -16.66
N SER A 146 24.92 5.51 -17.88
CA SER A 146 25.72 6.70 -18.27
C SER A 146 24.94 8.03 -18.30
N GLN A 147 23.65 7.99 -18.00
CA GLN A 147 22.73 9.13 -18.00
C GLN A 147 22.53 9.73 -16.59
N VAL A 148 23.03 9.09 -15.53
CA VAL A 148 23.04 9.68 -14.18
C VAL A 148 24.20 10.68 -14.13
N LEU A 149 23.88 11.97 -14.20
CA LEU A 149 24.85 13.04 -13.95
C LEU A 149 25.47 12.82 -12.57
N ARG A 150 26.75 12.45 -12.56
CA ARG A 150 27.53 12.12 -11.38
C ARG A 150 27.85 13.35 -10.54
#